data_AF-A0A0C9WRI8-F1
#
_entry.id   AF-A0A0C9WRI8-F1
#
_cell.length_a   1.000
_cell.length_b   1.000
_cell.length_c   1.000
_cell.angle_alpha   90.00
_cell.angle_beta   90.00
_cell.angle_gamma   90.00
#
_symmetry.space_group_name_H-M   'P 1'
#
loop_
_entity.id
_entity.type
_entity.pdbx_description
1 polymer ?
#
loop_
_entity_poly.entity_id
_entity_poly.type
_entity_poly.pdbx_seq_one_letter_code
_entity_poly.pdbx_strand_id
1 'polypeptide(L)'
;MEDVLNNIDWPFIGNTKTLKDIVFLCIATAIIAEHSYFLWKQNPSASSAHFKVAVQKFNTSADLNKIKTAIDASHFKTMHERHALVKIALENCLSL
;
A
#
# COMPACT_ATOMS: atom_id res chain seq x y z
N MET A 1 -16.76 14.16 -6.75
CA MET A 1 -15.76 13.13 -6.43
C MET A 1 -15.16 13.54 -5.10
N GLU A 2 -15.69 13.03 -3.99
CA GLU A 2 -15.05 13.27 -2.69
C GLU A 2 -13.67 12.63 -2.71
N ASP A 3 -12.67 13.39 -2.26
CA ASP A 3 -11.32 12.90 -2.14
C ASP A 3 -11.31 11.69 -1.20
N VAL A 4 -10.84 10.55 -1.71
CA VAL A 4 -10.68 9.31 -0.95
C VAL A 4 -9.81 9.52 0.29
N LEU A 5 -8.87 10.47 0.23
CA LEU A 5 -8.03 10.85 1.36
C LEU A 5 -8.84 11.46 2.53
N ASN A 6 -9.99 12.06 2.26
CA ASN A 6 -10.84 12.68 3.28
C ASN A 6 -11.89 11.71 3.88
N ASN A 7 -12.09 10.54 3.26
CA ASN A 7 -13.17 9.61 3.62
C ASN A 7 -12.63 8.24 4.08
N ILE A 8 -11.31 8.12 4.23
CA ILE A 8 -10.67 6.90 4.69
C ILE A 8 -9.75 7.26 5.84
N ASP A 9 -9.96 6.61 6.97
CA ASP A 9 -9.02 6.67 8.06
C ASP A 9 -7.79 5.85 7.65
N TRP A 10 -6.68 6.54 7.45
CA TRP A 10 -5.40 5.96 7.07
C TRP A 10 -4.53 5.83 8.32
N PRO A 11 -4.64 4.73 9.09
CA PRO A 11 -4.00 4.63 10.41
C PRO A 11 -2.47 4.76 10.35
N PHE A 12 -1.86 4.61 9.17
CA PHE A 12 -0.43 4.73 8.94
C PHE A 12 0.03 6.08 8.34
N ILE A 13 -0.86 7.00 7.95
CA ILE A 13 -0.47 8.33 7.44
C ILE A 13 0.05 9.25 8.54
N GLY A 14 -0.47 9.13 9.77
CA GLY A 14 -0.12 10.02 10.88
C GLY A 14 1.33 9.91 11.39
N ASN A 15 2.11 8.94 10.91
CA ASN A 15 3.45 8.65 11.42
C ASN A 15 4.55 8.69 10.34
N THR A 16 4.47 9.62 9.38
CA THR A 16 5.48 9.79 8.32
C THR A 16 6.67 10.66 8.77
N LYS A 17 7.37 10.25 9.83
CA LYS A 17 8.48 11.04 10.41
C LYS A 17 9.83 10.76 9.75
N THR A 18 9.99 9.60 9.11
CA THR A 18 11.26 9.17 8.51
C THR A 18 11.10 8.79 7.04
N LEU A 19 12.22 8.73 6.29
CA LEU A 19 12.23 8.22 4.92
C LEU A 19 11.64 6.80 4.83
N LYS A 20 11.89 5.96 5.84
CA LYS A 20 11.35 4.60 5.91
C LYS A 20 9.84 4.59 6.06
N ASP A 21 9.29 5.50 6.85
CA ASP A 21 7.83 5.65 6.98
C ASP A 21 7.19 6.11 5.67
N ILE A 22 7.85 7.02 4.94
CA ILE A 22 7.41 7.46 3.61
C ILE A 22 7.45 6.29 2.62
N VAL A 23 8.53 5.51 2.61
CA VAL A 23 8.66 4.33 1.77
C VAL A 23 7.56 3.30 2.08
N PHE A 24 7.30 3.06 3.37
CA PHE A 24 6.21 2.21 3.81
C PHE A 24 4.86 2.71 3.30
N LEU A 25 4.57 4.01 3.43
CA LEU A 25 3.34 4.62 2.92
C LEU A 25 3.19 4.43 1.41
N CYS A 26 4.26 4.62 0.64
CA CYS A 26 4.26 4.39 -0.81
C CYS A 26 3.96 2.93 -1.16
N ILE A 27 4.59 1.98 -0.47
CA ILE A 27 4.36 0.54 -0.68
C ILE A 27 2.92 0.17 -0.32
N ALA A 28 2.43 0.61 0.84
CA ALA A 28 1.05 0.37 1.27
C ALA A 28 0.04 0.91 0.24
N THR A 29 0.28 2.14 -0.25
CA THR A 29 -0.57 2.76 -1.28
C THR A 29 -0.57 1.96 -2.58
N ALA A 30 0.58 1.46 -3.02
CA ALA A 30 0.67 0.64 -4.23
C ALA A 30 -0.10 -0.69 -4.09
N ILE A 31 0.04 -1.37 -2.96
CA ILE A 31 -0.69 -2.61 -2.65
C ILE A 31 -2.21 -2.37 -2.64
N ILE A 32 -2.66 -1.29 -1.99
CA ILE A 32 -4.07 -0.92 -1.91
C ILE A 32 -4.63 -0.58 -3.30
N ALA A 33 -3.89 0.19 -4.09
CA ALA A 33 -4.30 0.58 -5.44
C ALA A 33 -4.41 -0.63 -6.38
N GLU A 34 -3.46 -1.55 -6.32
CA GLU A 34 -3.48 -2.81 -7.09
C GLU A 34 -4.73 -3.63 -6.73
N HIS A 35 -4.98 -3.87 -5.44
CA HIS A 35 -6.13 -4.65 -5.02
C HIS A 35 -7.46 -3.95 -5.33
N SER A 36 -7.51 -2.62 -5.18
CA SER A 36 -8.66 -1.82 -5.60
C SER A 36 -8.93 -1.95 -7.10
N TYR A 37 -7.88 -1.95 -7.93
CA TYR A 37 -8.01 -2.16 -9.37
C TYR A 37 -8.49 -3.57 -9.69
N PHE A 38 -7.99 -4.59 -8.99
CA PHE A 38 -8.46 -5.97 -9.13
C PHE A 38 -9.96 -6.10 -8.83
N LEU A 39 -10.44 -5.52 -7.73
CA LEU A 39 -11.86 -5.52 -7.38
C LEU A 39 -12.70 -4.75 -8.42
N TRP A 40 -12.24 -3.57 -8.85
CA TRP A 40 -12.90 -2.78 -9.89
C TRP A 40 -13.01 -3.56 -11.21
N LYS A 41 -11.98 -4.32 -11.59
CA LYS A 41 -11.99 -5.13 -12.82
C LYS A 41 -13.07 -6.21 -12.79
N GLN A 42 -13.42 -6.74 -11.62
CA GLN A 42 -14.51 -7.71 -11.46
C GLN A 42 -15.88 -7.04 -11.52
N ASN A 43 -16.03 -5.87 -10.91
CA ASN A 43 -17.29 -5.14 -10.88
C ASN A 43 -17.05 -3.63 -11.05
N PRO A 44 -16.97 -3.11 -12.28
CA PRO A 44 -16.62 -1.70 -12.50
C PRO A 44 -17.62 -0.74 -11.85
N SER A 45 -17.10 0.27 -11.15
CA SER A 45 -17.91 1.32 -10.52
C SER A 45 -17.16 2.65 -10.56
N ALA A 46 -17.92 3.75 -10.66
CA ALA A 46 -17.39 5.11 -10.51
C ALA A 46 -17.24 5.54 -9.04
N SER A 47 -17.73 4.72 -8.09
CA SER A 47 -17.61 4.99 -6.66
C SER A 47 -16.24 4.59 -6.10
N SER A 48 -15.88 5.15 -4.95
CA SER A 48 -14.66 4.79 -4.21
C SER A 48 -14.79 3.50 -3.37
N ALA A 49 -15.87 2.73 -3.54
CA ALA A 49 -16.17 1.56 -2.72
C ALA A 49 -15.04 0.51 -2.78
N HIS A 50 -14.52 0.20 -3.97
CA HIS A 50 -13.42 -0.76 -4.12
C HIS A 50 -12.16 -0.34 -3.37
N PHE A 51 -11.85 0.95 -3.39
CA PHE A 51 -10.69 1.48 -2.70
C PHE A 51 -10.87 1.37 -1.18
N LYS A 52 -12.07 1.68 -0.65
CA LYS A 52 -12.39 1.51 0.77
C LYS A 52 -12.24 0.06 1.21
N VAL A 53 -12.73 -0.90 0.41
CA VAL A 53 -12.59 -2.33 0.67
C VAL A 53 -11.11 -2.74 0.65
N ALA A 54 -10.33 -2.26 -0.32
CA ALA A 54 -8.90 -2.56 -0.40
C ALA A 54 -8.12 -2.05 0.82
N VAL A 55 -8.44 -0.86 1.34
CA VAL A 55 -7.84 -0.34 2.59
C VAL A 55 -8.19 -1.21 3.78
N GLN A 56 -9.47 -1.60 3.92
CA GLN A 56 -9.90 -2.50 5.00
C GLN A 56 -9.20 -3.86 4.92
N LYS A 57 -9.06 -4.41 3.71
CA LYS A 57 -8.36 -5.66 3.47
C LYS A 57 -6.87 -5.54 3.81
N PHE A 58 -6.23 -4.43 3.43
CA PHE A 58 -4.85 -4.15 3.82
C PHE A 58 -4.68 -4.12 5.33
N ASN A 59 -5.51 -3.36 6.04
CA ASN A 59 -5.43 -3.22 7.50
C ASN A 59 -5.63 -4.56 8.25
N THR A 60 -6.40 -5.48 7.68
CA THR A 60 -6.73 -6.77 8.33
C THR A 60 -5.81 -7.90 7.94
N SER A 61 -5.26 -7.88 6.72
CA SER A 61 -4.58 -9.05 6.12
C SER A 61 -3.12 -8.80 5.76
N ALA A 62 -2.66 -7.55 5.68
CA ALA A 62 -1.27 -7.27 5.32
C ALA A 62 -0.32 -7.57 6.50
N ASP A 63 0.77 -8.25 6.20
CA ASP A 63 1.85 -8.47 7.16
C ASP A 63 2.74 -7.21 7.23
N LEU A 64 2.34 -6.26 8.08
CA LEU A 64 3.05 -4.99 8.23
C LEU A 64 4.48 -5.19 8.74
N ASN A 65 4.73 -6.23 9.54
CA ASN A 65 6.06 -6.52 10.07
C ASN A 65 6.99 -7.02 8.98
N LYS A 66 6.50 -7.89 8.10
CA LYS A 66 7.25 -8.36 6.92
C LYS A 66 7.62 -7.20 6.00
N ILE A 67 6.68 -6.29 5.72
CA ILE A 67 6.94 -5.11 4.87
C ILE A 67 8.00 -4.22 5.52
N LYS A 68 7.85 -3.85 6.81
CA LYS A 68 8.80 -2.99 7.52
C LYS A 68 10.19 -3.61 7.61
N THR A 69 10.28 -4.91 7.90
CA THR A 69 11.55 -5.64 7.95
C THR A 69 12.26 -5.63 6.59
N ALA A 70 11.52 -5.80 5.50
CA ALA A 70 12.09 -5.75 4.16
C ALA A 70 12.59 -4.34 3.79
N ILE A 71 11.85 -3.30 4.19
CA ILE A 71 12.26 -1.88 4.06
C ILE A 71 13.53 -1.61 4.87
N ASP A 72 13.63 -2.14 6.08
CA ASP A 72 14.82 -1.97 6.93
C ASP A 72 16.05 -2.67 6.35
N ALA A 73 15.85 -3.83 5.72
CA ALA A 73 16.90 -4.58 5.03
C ALA A 73 17.32 -3.95 3.70
N SER A 74 16.43 -3.18 3.05
CA SER A 74 16.79 -2.41 1.87
C SER A 74 17.53 -1.13 2.27
N HIS A 75 18.86 -1.14 2.19
CA HIS A 75 19.63 0.10 2.18
C HIS A 75 19.24 0.90 0.93
N PHE A 76 18.94 2.22 1.04
CA PHE A 76 18.36 3.06 -0.04
C PHE A 76 19.37 3.99 -0.76
N LYS A 77 20.60 3.55 -1.04
CA LYS A 77 21.68 4.34 -1.68
C LYS A 77 21.86 4.21 -3.22
N THR A 78 21.26 3.25 -3.92
CA THR A 78 21.58 2.88 -5.31
C THR A 78 20.37 2.49 -6.20
N MET A 79 20.58 2.47 -7.51
CA MET A 79 19.54 2.17 -8.52
C MET A 79 18.99 0.73 -8.45
N HIS A 80 19.78 -0.24 -7.98
CA HIS A 80 19.31 -1.63 -7.77
C HIS A 80 18.22 -1.72 -6.71
N GLU A 81 18.13 -0.74 -5.81
CA GLU A 81 17.20 -0.77 -4.68
C GLU A 81 15.83 -0.19 -5.06
N ARG A 82 15.72 0.56 -6.17
CA ARG A 82 14.43 0.92 -6.75
C ARG A 82 13.64 -0.33 -7.14
N HIS A 83 14.31 -1.34 -7.67
CA HIS A 83 13.70 -2.65 -7.95
C HIS A 83 13.34 -3.39 -6.65
N ALA A 84 14.11 -3.21 -5.57
CA ALA A 84 13.80 -3.81 -4.28
C ALA A 84 12.47 -3.27 -3.72
N LEU A 85 12.21 -1.97 -3.81
CA LEU A 85 10.94 -1.37 -3.39
C LEU A 85 9.74 -1.96 -4.15
N VAL A 86 9.85 -2.05 -5.47
CA VAL A 86 8.82 -2.66 -6.31
C VAL A 86 8.62 -4.13 -5.95
N LYS A 87 9.71 -4.86 -5.76
CA LYS A 87 9.68 -6.26 -5.34
C LYS A 87 8.96 -6.43 -3.98
N ILE A 88 9.26 -5.59 -3.00
CA ILE A 88 8.59 -5.62 -1.68
C ILE A 88 7.08 -5.41 -1.86
N ALA A 89 6.64 -4.46 -2.69
CA ALA A 89 5.22 -4.25 -2.93
C ALA A 89 4.56 -5.48 -3.58
N LEU A 90 5.18 -6.05 -4.62
CA LEU A 90 4.65 -7.22 -5.33
C LEU A 90 4.57 -8.47 -4.44
N GLU A 91 5.59 -8.73 -3.61
CA GLU A 91 5.64 -9.88 -2.69
C GLU A 91 4.70 -9.77 -1.50
N ASN A 92 4.06 -8.60 -1.31
CA ASN A 92 3.11 -8.33 -0.24
C ASN A 92 1.75 -7.84 -0.77
N CYS A 93 1.47 -8.04 -2.06
CA CYS A 93 0.12 -7.82 -2.61
C CYS A 93 -0.90 -8.71 -1.88
N LEU A 94 -2.12 -8.18 -1.74
CA LEU A 94 -3.17 -8.85 -0.99
C LEU A 94 -3.67 -10.08 -1.76
N SER A 95 -3.82 -11.19 -1.06
CA SER A 95 -4.44 -12.38 -1.63
C SER A 95 -5.87 -12.06 -2.09
N LEU A 96 -6.24 -12.62 -3.23
CA LEU A 96 -7.58 -12.52 -3.81
C LEU A 96 -8.62 -13.22 -2.92
#